data_AF-A0A2Z5WXZ6-F1
#
_entry.id   AF-A0A2Z5WXZ6-F1
#
_cell.length_a   1.000
_cell.length_b   1.000
_cell.length_c   1.000
_cell.angle_alpha   90.00
_cell.angle_beta   90.00
_cell.angle_gamma   90.00
#
_symmetry.space_group_name_H-M   'P 1'
#
loop_
_entity.id
_entity.type
_entity.pdbx_description
1 polymer ?
#
loop_
_entity_poly.entity_id
_entity_poly.type
_entity_poly.pdbx_seq_one_letter_code
_entity_poly.pdbx_strand_id
1 'polypeptide(L)'
;MQLRIKVPLLITLITFIASLLLTLFFYQTSLQSIENNQKQELTTTVTLIQKYTDEQTKKALSRAELVASLPSVQQAFRARDREQLAQLLVPAFVVQRDRYEVRDAHFHLAPATSFLRLFYLKNYGEDMSNFRETVVITNQKQEPQSGVEISRHGLNIRGVVPISDAQGAIGSFEVGMSFNGVLEAVKQVTGFELGVFVDNELMTKVATGLSAPESDRVIGGLRHESSTNWGFIRPLLTSDVLRKVNDTTVKVQKIDGIDYGIALVPLLDFKGKKIGVIVAGKSFQALTSQANAILVNSLVIALFEVIVLAGTATILFNGLLMRPMVAVGSYITSLAIGDAVAKSIEDLAIRKDEVGKIARGCELLQQKLKEESKGQNHNA
;
A
#
# COMPACT_ATOMS: atom_id res chain seq x y z
N MET A 1 -5.39 55.33 -16.06
CA MET A 1 -4.92 54.60 -14.85
C MET A 1 -3.40 54.62 -14.82
N GLN A 2 -2.81 55.36 -13.88
CA GLN A 2 -1.37 55.65 -13.80
C GLN A 2 -0.54 54.36 -13.58
N LEU A 3 0.70 54.30 -14.09
CA LEU A 3 1.65 53.18 -13.95
C LEU A 3 1.72 52.59 -12.53
N ARG A 4 1.47 53.45 -11.53
CA ARG A 4 1.35 53.16 -10.10
C ARG A 4 0.43 51.99 -9.74
N ILE A 5 -0.61 51.73 -10.54
CA ILE A 5 -1.58 50.64 -10.29
C ILE A 5 -1.32 49.47 -11.25
N LYS A 6 -0.97 49.75 -12.51
CA LYS A 6 -0.79 48.73 -13.55
C LYS A 6 0.38 47.78 -13.25
N VAL A 7 1.51 48.29 -12.78
CA VAL A 7 2.70 47.46 -12.52
C VAL A 7 2.51 46.53 -11.32
N PRO A 8 2.03 46.99 -10.14
CA PRO A 8 1.73 46.08 -9.04
C PRO A 8 0.66 45.04 -9.39
N LEU A 9 -0.36 45.40 -10.18
CA LEU A 9 -1.36 44.45 -10.68
C LEU A 9 -0.71 43.37 -11.56
N LEU A 10 0.20 43.75 -12.46
CA LEU A 10 0.91 42.78 -13.30
C LEU A 10 1.77 41.84 -12.46
N ILE A 11 2.52 42.36 -11.48
CA ILE A 11 3.32 41.54 -10.57
C ILE A 11 2.42 40.58 -9.78
N THR A 12 1.30 41.08 -9.24
CA THR A 12 0.32 40.27 -8.49
C THR A 12 -0.25 39.15 -9.36
N LEU A 13 -0.55 39.44 -10.63
CA LEU A 13 -1.03 38.45 -11.59
C LEU A 13 0.02 37.37 -11.86
N ILE A 14 1.29 37.77 -12.07
CA ILE A 14 2.39 36.83 -12.30
C ILE A 14 2.62 35.95 -11.06
N THR A 15 2.65 36.53 -9.86
CA THR A 15 2.80 35.76 -8.61
C THR A 15 1.64 34.81 -8.39
N PHE A 16 0.40 35.26 -8.68
CA PHE A 16 -0.78 34.40 -8.58
C PHE A 16 -0.69 33.20 -9.52
N ILE A 17 -0.31 33.43 -10.78
CA ILE A 17 -0.13 32.33 -11.76
C ILE A 17 0.97 31.38 -11.31
N ALA A 18 2.12 31.90 -10.84
CA ALA A 18 3.22 31.07 -10.36
C ALA A 18 2.83 30.22 -9.15
N SER A 19 2.19 30.81 -8.13
CA SER A 19 1.69 30.09 -6.95
C SER A 19 0.63 29.05 -7.31
N LEU A 20 -0.25 29.36 -8.28
CA LEU A 20 -1.25 28.41 -8.77
C LEU A 20 -0.58 27.20 -9.45
N LEU A 21 0.41 27.42 -10.33
CA LEU A 21 1.14 26.36 -11.01
C LEU A 21 1.90 25.47 -10.01
N LEU A 22 2.57 26.07 -9.02
CA LEU A 22 3.24 25.33 -7.96
C LEU A 22 2.27 24.49 -7.15
N THR A 23 1.11 25.06 -6.77
CA THR A 23 0.06 24.34 -6.03
C THR A 23 -0.45 23.13 -6.81
N LEU A 24 -0.71 23.29 -8.11
CA LEU A 24 -1.13 22.20 -8.97
C LEU A 24 -0.04 21.11 -9.10
N PHE A 25 1.22 21.51 -9.25
CA PHE A 25 2.35 20.59 -9.32
C PHE A 25 2.53 19.78 -8.02
N PHE A 26 2.47 20.44 -6.86
CA PHE A 26 2.54 19.75 -5.56
C PHE A 26 1.35 18.81 -5.35
N TYR A 27 0.14 19.23 -5.73
CA TYR A 27 -1.05 18.38 -5.64
C TYR A 27 -0.92 17.12 -6.51
N GLN A 28 -0.47 17.25 -7.76
CA GLN A 28 -0.23 16.10 -8.64
C GLN A 28 0.84 15.16 -8.08
N THR A 29 1.95 15.71 -7.59
CA THR A 29 3.02 14.92 -6.96
C THR A 29 2.51 14.16 -5.73
N SER A 30 1.68 14.82 -4.91
CA SER A 30 1.05 14.20 -3.75
C SER A 30 0.12 13.05 -4.14
N LEU A 31 -0.70 13.21 -5.19
CA LEU A 31 -1.57 12.14 -5.68
C LEU A 31 -0.77 10.93 -6.15
N GLN A 32 0.31 11.17 -6.91
CA GLN A 32 1.19 10.10 -7.37
C GLN A 32 1.89 9.40 -6.21
N SER A 33 2.33 10.14 -5.18
CA SER A 33 2.91 9.54 -3.99
C SER A 33 1.91 8.67 -3.24
N ILE A 34 0.63 9.07 -3.17
CA ILE A 34 -0.43 8.28 -2.52
C ILE A 34 -0.67 6.99 -3.31
N GLU A 35 -0.80 7.08 -4.63
CA GLU A 35 -0.97 5.91 -5.50
C GLU A 35 0.21 4.93 -5.36
N ASN A 36 1.44 5.44 -5.36
CA ASN A 36 2.64 4.64 -5.15
C ASN A 36 2.65 3.96 -3.78
N ASN A 37 2.27 4.67 -2.71
CA ASN A 37 2.18 4.10 -1.36
C ASN A 37 1.11 3.00 -1.29
N GLN A 38 -0.07 3.22 -1.89
CA GLN A 38 -1.14 2.22 -1.96
C GLN A 38 -0.66 0.96 -2.70
N LYS A 39 0.01 1.13 -3.84
CA LYS A 39 0.57 0.02 -4.63
C LYS A 39 1.66 -0.72 -3.86
N GLN A 40 2.51 0.00 -3.14
CA GLN A 40 3.56 -0.56 -2.31
C GLN A 40 2.99 -1.37 -1.14
N GLU A 41 1.97 -0.86 -0.44
CA GLU A 41 1.25 -1.60 0.60
C GLU A 41 0.66 -2.90 0.04
N LEU A 42 -0.04 -2.85 -1.09
CA LEU A 42 -0.61 -4.04 -1.74
C LEU A 42 0.47 -5.06 -2.12
N THR A 43 1.56 -4.61 -2.74
CA THR A 43 2.67 -5.50 -3.16
C THR A 43 3.37 -6.12 -1.95
N THR A 44 3.54 -5.37 -0.88
CA THR A 44 4.10 -5.86 0.39
C THR A 44 3.17 -6.92 1.00
N THR A 45 1.86 -6.68 1.02
CA THR A 45 0.86 -7.65 1.49
C THR A 45 0.90 -8.95 0.69
N VAL A 46 0.99 -8.89 -0.65
CA VAL A 46 1.16 -10.08 -1.50
C VAL A 46 2.41 -10.87 -1.10
N THR A 47 3.54 -10.18 -0.94
CA THR A 47 4.81 -10.80 -0.57
C THR A 47 4.72 -11.47 0.80
N LEU A 48 4.03 -10.84 1.76
CA LEU A 48 3.82 -11.40 3.09
C LEU A 48 2.90 -12.63 3.07
N ILE A 49 1.86 -12.65 2.24
CA ILE A 49 1.01 -13.84 2.06
C ILE A 49 1.85 -15.04 1.61
N GLN A 50 2.71 -14.85 0.60
CA GLN A 50 3.61 -15.90 0.11
C GLN A 50 4.59 -16.34 1.20
N LYS A 51 5.27 -15.38 1.84
CA LYS A 51 6.23 -15.64 2.91
C LYS A 51 5.61 -16.43 4.07
N TYR A 52 4.46 -16.02 4.58
CA TYR A 52 3.81 -16.70 5.70
C TYR A 52 3.24 -18.06 5.30
N THR A 53 2.84 -18.25 4.04
CA THR A 53 2.46 -19.58 3.51
C THR A 53 3.67 -20.52 3.48
N ASP A 54 4.82 -20.05 3.01
CA ASP A 54 6.07 -20.82 3.01
C ASP A 54 6.56 -21.13 4.43
N GLU A 55 6.45 -20.17 5.35
CA GLU A 55 6.77 -20.38 6.76
C GLU A 55 5.86 -21.43 7.40
N GLN A 56 4.55 -21.41 7.11
CA GLN A 56 3.63 -22.45 7.59
C GLN A 56 3.93 -23.82 6.97
N THR A 57 4.35 -23.85 5.70
CA THR A 57 4.78 -25.07 5.01
C THR A 57 6.02 -25.68 5.68
N LYS A 58 7.05 -24.87 5.97
CA LYS A 58 8.25 -25.31 6.69
C LYS A 58 7.94 -25.79 8.11
N LYS A 59 7.03 -25.10 8.80
CA LYS A 59 6.51 -25.48 10.12
C LYS A 59 5.82 -26.85 10.10
N ALA A 60 5.04 -27.14 9.07
CA ALA A 60 4.37 -28.43 8.89
C ALA A 60 5.40 -29.54 8.69
N LEU A 61 6.33 -29.34 7.74
CA LEU A 61 7.41 -30.29 7.45
C LEU A 61 8.26 -30.59 8.68
N SER A 62 8.76 -29.56 9.37
CA SER A 62 9.63 -29.74 10.54
C SER A 62 8.97 -30.55 11.65
N ARG A 63 7.65 -30.38 11.88
CA ARG A 63 6.89 -31.20 12.84
C ARG A 63 6.74 -32.64 12.37
N ALA A 64 6.45 -32.83 11.08
CA ALA A 64 6.31 -34.15 10.50
C ALA A 64 7.63 -34.93 10.56
N GLU A 65 8.76 -34.30 10.20
CA GLU A 65 10.10 -34.87 10.31
C GLU A 65 10.47 -35.24 11.74
N LEU A 66 10.19 -34.34 12.70
CA LEU A 66 10.44 -34.61 14.11
C LEU A 66 9.73 -35.90 14.56
N VAL A 67 8.43 -36.04 14.28
CA VAL A 67 7.65 -37.23 14.65
C VAL A 67 8.12 -38.47 13.90
N ALA A 68 8.39 -38.36 12.60
CA ALA A 68 8.85 -39.46 11.75
C ALA A 68 10.24 -40.00 12.16
N SER A 69 11.07 -39.15 12.79
CA SER A 69 12.41 -39.51 13.25
C SER A 69 12.44 -40.23 14.61
N LEU A 70 11.32 -40.27 15.34
CA LEU A 70 11.27 -40.91 16.66
C LEU A 70 11.33 -42.44 16.52
N PRO A 71 12.31 -43.14 17.15
CA PRO A 71 12.40 -44.60 17.05
C PRO A 71 11.15 -45.33 17.55
N SER A 72 10.51 -44.81 18.60
CA SER A 72 9.25 -45.37 19.12
C SER A 72 8.10 -45.28 18.11
N VAL A 73 8.04 -44.22 17.31
CA VAL A 73 7.06 -44.06 16.23
C VAL A 73 7.35 -45.03 15.09
N GLN A 74 8.61 -45.15 14.68
CA GLN A 74 9.02 -46.09 13.63
C GLN A 74 8.71 -47.54 14.03
N GLN A 75 9.06 -47.94 15.25
CA GLN A 75 8.80 -49.27 15.78
C GLN A 75 7.30 -49.59 15.84
N ALA A 76 6.51 -48.70 16.45
CA ALA A 76 5.06 -48.88 16.56
C ALA A 76 4.39 -48.91 15.17
N PHE A 77 4.83 -48.06 14.24
CA PHE A 77 4.26 -48.00 12.91
C PHE A 77 4.61 -49.22 12.05
N ARG A 78 5.83 -49.75 12.19
CA ARG A 78 6.24 -51.01 11.56
C ARG A 78 5.45 -52.20 12.10
N ALA A 79 5.22 -52.24 13.41
CA ALA A 79 4.36 -53.24 14.06
C ALA A 79 2.87 -53.09 13.72
N ARG A 80 2.49 -52.03 13.00
CA ARG A 80 1.10 -51.65 12.71
C ARG A 80 0.26 -51.45 13.99
N ASP A 81 0.91 -51.03 15.07
CA ASP A 81 0.25 -50.78 16.35
C ASP A 81 -0.32 -49.36 16.41
N ARG A 82 -1.61 -49.25 16.01
CA ARG A 82 -2.34 -47.98 16.05
C ARG A 82 -2.55 -47.47 17.47
N GLU A 83 -2.76 -48.37 18.43
CA GLU A 83 -3.06 -47.99 19.81
C GLU A 83 -1.82 -47.38 20.47
N GLN A 84 -0.66 -48.01 20.27
CA GLN A 84 0.61 -47.48 20.76
C GLN A 84 0.94 -46.11 20.13
N LEU A 85 0.77 -45.95 18.81
CA LEU A 85 0.97 -44.65 18.16
C LEU A 85 0.02 -43.57 18.69
N ALA A 86 -1.25 -43.93 18.93
CA ALA A 86 -2.23 -43.00 19.49
C ALA A 86 -1.84 -42.59 20.93
N GLN A 87 -1.45 -43.53 21.78
CA GLN A 87 -1.00 -43.26 23.13
C GLN A 87 0.23 -42.33 23.16
N LEU A 88 1.17 -42.53 22.25
CA LEU A 88 2.38 -41.72 22.15
C LEU A 88 2.10 -40.28 21.69
N LEU A 89 1.19 -40.10 20.73
CA LEU A 89 1.13 -38.84 19.95
C LEU A 89 -0.14 -38.01 20.16
N VAL A 90 -1.28 -38.60 20.55
CA VAL A 90 -2.53 -37.84 20.73
C VAL A 90 -2.39 -36.73 21.77
N PRO A 91 -1.76 -36.91 22.96
CA PRO A 91 -1.59 -35.83 23.92
C PRO A 91 -0.81 -34.63 23.34
N ALA A 92 0.28 -34.91 22.62
CA ALA A 92 1.07 -33.86 21.96
C ALA A 92 0.29 -33.19 20.83
N PHE A 93 -0.46 -33.97 20.04
CA PHE A 93 -1.32 -33.44 18.98
C PHE A 93 -2.38 -32.47 19.51
N VAL A 94 -3.03 -32.79 20.64
CA VAL A 94 -4.02 -31.88 21.27
C VAL A 94 -3.40 -30.53 21.60
N VAL A 95 -2.19 -30.51 22.19
CA VAL A 95 -1.46 -29.26 22.47
C VAL A 95 -1.13 -28.51 21.17
N GLN A 96 -0.69 -29.22 20.14
CA GLN A 96 -0.36 -28.63 18.84
C GLN A 96 -1.59 -28.04 18.14
N ARG A 97 -2.74 -28.71 18.24
CA ARG A 97 -4.01 -28.23 17.69
C ARG A 97 -4.49 -26.97 18.40
N ASP A 98 -4.52 -27.01 19.73
CA ASP A 98 -5.16 -25.96 20.52
C ASP A 98 -4.32 -24.68 20.60
N ARG A 99 -2.98 -24.79 20.46
CA ARG A 99 -2.06 -23.65 20.61
C ARG A 99 -1.34 -23.21 19.34
N TYR A 100 -1.20 -24.11 18.37
CA TYR A 100 -0.34 -23.88 17.21
C TYR A 100 -1.03 -24.19 15.88
N GLU A 101 -2.37 -24.28 15.88
CA GLU A 101 -3.21 -24.39 14.69
C GLU A 101 -2.90 -25.61 13.81
N VAL A 102 -2.34 -26.68 14.40
CA VAL A 102 -2.23 -27.97 13.72
C VAL A 102 -3.62 -28.59 13.59
N ARG A 103 -4.07 -28.81 12.36
CA ARG A 103 -5.39 -29.38 12.08
C ARG A 103 -5.34 -30.88 11.86
N ASP A 104 -4.31 -31.34 11.16
CA ASP A 104 -4.19 -32.73 10.77
C ASP A 104 -2.85 -33.30 11.25
N ALA A 105 -2.89 -34.55 11.70
CA ALA A 105 -1.73 -35.38 11.89
C ALA A 105 -2.12 -36.82 11.57
N HIS A 106 -1.46 -37.44 10.59
CA HIS A 106 -2.01 -38.64 9.96
C HIS A 106 -0.93 -39.53 9.35
N PHE A 107 -0.99 -40.81 9.71
CA PHE A 107 -0.13 -41.87 9.20
C PHE A 107 -0.76 -42.56 7.98
N HIS A 108 0.08 -42.93 7.02
CA HIS A 108 -0.33 -43.49 5.74
C HIS A 108 0.47 -44.73 5.37
N LEU A 109 -0.21 -45.79 4.92
CA LEU A 109 0.45 -46.89 4.23
C LEU A 109 0.62 -46.55 2.75
N ALA A 110 1.68 -47.05 2.12
CA ALA A 110 1.82 -46.98 0.67
C ALA A 110 0.69 -47.76 -0.03
N PRO A 111 0.13 -47.26 -1.15
CA PRO A 111 0.45 -45.98 -1.79
C PRO A 111 -0.13 -44.76 -1.07
N ALA A 112 -1.35 -44.84 -0.52
CA ALA A 112 -1.98 -43.76 0.24
C ALA A 112 -3.17 -44.23 1.10
N THR A 113 -3.05 -45.39 1.76
CA THR A 113 -4.11 -45.88 2.65
C THR A 113 -4.04 -45.20 4.01
N SER A 114 -5.16 -44.69 4.49
CA SER A 114 -5.28 -44.05 5.81
C SER A 114 -5.01 -45.07 6.92
N PHE A 115 -3.92 -44.91 7.67
CA PHE A 115 -3.56 -45.85 8.74
C PHE A 115 -4.05 -45.39 10.10
N LEU A 116 -3.75 -44.14 10.47
CA LEU A 116 -4.14 -43.55 11.77
C LEU A 116 -4.24 -42.03 11.67
N ARG A 117 -5.44 -41.48 11.89
CA ARG A 117 -5.69 -40.03 12.03
C ARG A 117 -5.71 -39.66 13.51
N LEU A 118 -4.76 -38.85 13.98
CA LEU A 118 -4.70 -38.48 15.40
C LEU A 118 -5.89 -37.63 15.87
N PHE A 119 -6.56 -36.96 14.93
CA PHE A 119 -7.77 -36.17 15.18
C PHE A 119 -9.07 -36.96 15.02
N TYR A 120 -9.03 -38.18 14.47
CA TYR A 120 -10.21 -39.03 14.29
C TYR A 120 -9.86 -40.52 14.29
N LEU A 121 -9.54 -41.05 15.47
CA LEU A 121 -8.92 -42.38 15.67
C LEU A 121 -9.72 -43.56 15.09
N LYS A 122 -11.05 -43.44 14.99
CA LYS A 122 -11.93 -44.51 14.49
C LYS A 122 -11.96 -44.64 12.97
N ASN A 123 -11.39 -43.68 12.23
CA ASN A 123 -11.45 -43.64 10.77
C ASN A 123 -10.09 -44.02 10.17
N TYR A 124 -10.01 -45.21 9.59
CA TYR A 124 -8.83 -45.75 8.92
C TYR A 124 -9.25 -46.70 7.78
N GLY A 125 -8.29 -47.12 6.96
CA GLY A 125 -8.51 -48.06 5.85
C GLY A 125 -8.96 -47.42 4.54
N GLU A 126 -9.33 -46.14 4.54
CA GLU A 126 -9.68 -45.42 3.30
C GLU A 126 -8.48 -45.38 2.35
N ASP A 127 -8.67 -45.79 1.10
CA ASP A 127 -7.73 -45.52 0.02
C ASP A 127 -7.92 -44.07 -0.45
N MET A 128 -6.86 -43.28 -0.33
CA MET A 128 -6.87 -41.86 -0.65
C MET A 128 -6.03 -41.52 -1.89
N SER A 129 -5.53 -42.53 -2.61
CA SER A 129 -4.64 -42.34 -3.76
C SER A 129 -5.22 -41.43 -4.85
N ASN A 130 -6.54 -41.40 -5.01
CA ASN A 130 -7.23 -40.59 -6.02
C ASN A 130 -7.32 -39.08 -5.69
N PHE A 131 -7.00 -38.67 -4.46
CA PHE A 131 -7.14 -37.27 -4.03
C PHE A 131 -6.06 -36.76 -3.05
N ARG A 132 -5.14 -37.62 -2.60
CA ARG A 132 -3.99 -37.27 -1.74
C ARG A 132 -2.70 -37.53 -2.49
N GLU A 133 -2.45 -36.74 -3.53
CA GLU A 133 -1.32 -36.93 -4.41
C GLU A 133 0.02 -36.66 -3.70
N THR A 134 0.04 -35.76 -2.71
CA THR A 134 1.25 -35.55 -1.87
C THR A 134 1.68 -36.84 -1.16
N VAL A 135 0.73 -37.61 -0.61
CA VAL A 135 0.98 -38.87 0.09
C VAL A 135 1.50 -39.93 -0.88
N VAL A 136 0.86 -40.05 -2.04
CA VAL A 136 1.28 -40.98 -3.10
C VAL A 136 2.72 -40.71 -3.51
N ILE A 137 3.04 -39.45 -3.85
CA ILE A 137 4.37 -39.05 -4.30
C ILE A 137 5.40 -39.26 -3.18
N THR A 138 5.07 -38.91 -1.93
CA THR A 138 5.98 -39.12 -0.78
C THR A 138 6.32 -40.59 -0.62
N ASN A 139 5.32 -41.47 -0.65
CA ASN A 139 5.53 -42.91 -0.51
C ASN A 139 6.26 -43.52 -1.72
N GLN A 140 6.04 -43.01 -2.93
CA GLN A 140 6.70 -43.50 -4.14
C GLN A 140 8.16 -43.06 -4.23
N LYS A 141 8.44 -41.78 -3.99
CA LYS A 141 9.78 -41.19 -4.13
C LYS A 141 10.64 -41.31 -2.89
N GLN A 142 10.02 -41.58 -1.73
CA GLN A 142 10.70 -41.54 -0.43
C GLN A 142 11.37 -40.18 -0.15
N GLU A 143 10.69 -39.10 -0.57
CA GLU A 143 11.14 -37.71 -0.39
C GLU A 143 10.02 -36.90 0.26
N PRO A 144 10.33 -35.97 1.18
CA PRO A 144 9.34 -35.06 1.74
C PRO A 144 8.60 -34.28 0.64
N GLN A 145 7.28 -34.14 0.80
CA GLN A 145 6.43 -33.29 -0.04
C GLN A 145 5.72 -32.27 0.82
N SER A 146 5.44 -31.09 0.26
CA SER A 146 4.76 -30.05 1.03
C SER A 146 4.02 -29.06 0.14
N GLY A 147 2.99 -28.44 0.71
CA GLY A 147 2.22 -27.40 0.04
C GLY A 147 0.75 -27.45 0.42
N VAL A 148 -0.06 -26.70 -0.31
CA VAL A 148 -1.50 -26.64 -0.07
C VAL A 148 -2.17 -27.83 -0.76
N GLU A 149 -3.04 -28.54 -0.04
CA GLU A 149 -3.82 -29.63 -0.63
C GLU A 149 -5.13 -29.82 0.13
N ILE A 150 -6.19 -30.09 -0.64
CA ILE A 150 -7.53 -30.36 -0.11
C ILE A 150 -7.59 -31.80 0.41
N SER A 151 -8.32 -32.00 1.50
CA SER A 151 -8.62 -33.32 2.05
C SER A 151 -10.13 -33.46 2.27
N ARG A 152 -10.55 -34.62 2.82
CA ARG A 152 -11.91 -34.84 3.31
C ARG A 152 -12.40 -33.75 4.27
N HIS A 153 -11.49 -33.09 4.98
CA HIS A 153 -11.78 -32.09 6.02
C HIS A 153 -11.45 -30.65 5.60
N GLY A 154 -11.31 -30.39 4.30
CA GLY A 154 -11.07 -29.05 3.76
C GLY A 154 -9.60 -28.79 3.40
N LEU A 155 -9.27 -27.51 3.28
CA LEU A 155 -7.97 -27.02 2.80
C LEU A 155 -6.97 -26.86 3.95
N ASN A 156 -5.79 -27.45 3.83
CA ASN A 156 -4.68 -27.23 4.77
C ASN A 156 -3.36 -27.01 4.04
N ILE A 157 -2.40 -26.37 4.73
CA ILE A 157 -0.99 -26.32 4.34
C ILE A 157 -0.31 -27.53 4.97
N ARG A 158 0.29 -28.42 4.17
CA ARG A 158 0.74 -29.73 4.65
C ARG A 158 2.22 -29.94 4.43
N GLY A 159 2.82 -30.70 5.34
CA GLY A 159 4.12 -31.34 5.15
C GLY A 159 3.95 -32.85 5.32
N VAL A 160 4.37 -33.63 4.34
CA VAL A 160 4.28 -35.09 4.31
C VAL A 160 5.69 -35.64 4.18
N VAL A 161 6.06 -36.55 5.08
CA VAL A 161 7.42 -37.11 5.12
C VAL A 161 7.35 -38.64 5.06
N PRO A 162 8.31 -39.30 4.39
CA PRO A 162 8.40 -40.75 4.44
C PRO A 162 8.84 -41.19 5.85
N ILE A 163 8.34 -42.35 6.29
CA ILE A 163 8.83 -43.04 7.47
C ILE A 163 9.49 -44.34 7.00
N SER A 164 10.75 -44.49 7.36
CA SER A 164 11.56 -45.69 7.11
C SER A 164 12.42 -45.99 8.33
N ASP A 165 12.94 -47.20 8.40
CA ASP A 165 13.96 -47.61 9.36
C ASP A 165 14.99 -48.52 8.68
N ALA A 166 15.86 -49.17 9.46
CA ALA A 166 16.89 -50.09 8.94
C ALA A 166 16.34 -51.27 8.11
N GLN A 167 15.05 -51.59 8.23
CA GLN A 167 14.37 -52.66 7.50
C GLN A 167 13.61 -52.13 6.27
N GLY A 168 13.77 -50.84 5.92
CA GLY A 168 13.21 -50.21 4.73
C GLY A 168 12.03 -49.27 4.99
N ALA A 169 11.28 -48.94 3.94
CA ALA A 169 10.13 -48.04 4.00
C ALA A 169 8.94 -48.66 4.76
N ILE A 170 8.28 -47.86 5.61
CA ILE A 170 7.12 -48.28 6.42
C ILE A 170 5.83 -47.64 5.90
N GLY A 171 5.91 -46.37 5.50
CA GLY A 171 4.79 -45.52 5.09
C GLY A 171 5.18 -44.05 5.10
N SER A 172 4.23 -43.17 5.40
CA SER A 172 4.47 -41.73 5.57
C SER A 172 3.64 -41.13 6.69
N PHE A 173 4.03 -39.93 7.12
CA PHE A 173 3.31 -39.14 8.11
C PHE A 173 3.13 -37.71 7.61
N GLU A 174 1.93 -37.17 7.78
CA GLU A 174 1.63 -35.78 7.47
C GLU A 174 1.33 -34.97 8.73
N VAL A 175 1.66 -33.68 8.66
CA VAL A 175 1.13 -32.64 9.53
C VAL A 175 0.48 -31.58 8.65
N GLY A 176 -0.76 -31.21 8.96
CA GLY A 176 -1.51 -30.15 8.29
C GLY A 176 -1.71 -28.95 9.22
N MET A 177 -1.36 -27.77 8.74
CA MET A 177 -1.54 -26.48 9.41
C MET A 177 -2.76 -25.75 8.84
N SER A 178 -3.47 -25.02 9.69
CA SER A 178 -4.54 -24.14 9.23
C SER A 178 -4.00 -22.99 8.38
N PHE A 179 -4.77 -22.58 7.37
CA PHE A 179 -4.51 -21.34 6.65
C PHE A 179 -4.75 -20.09 7.51
N ASN A 180 -5.55 -20.19 8.59
CA ASN A 180 -5.87 -19.06 9.47
C ASN A 180 -4.61 -18.38 10.03
N GLY A 181 -3.59 -19.15 10.40
CA GLY A 181 -2.32 -18.59 10.88
C GLY A 181 -1.60 -17.71 9.87
N VAL A 182 -1.74 -17.98 8.57
CA VAL A 182 -1.24 -17.09 7.52
C VAL A 182 -2.04 -15.80 7.50
N LEU A 183 -3.37 -15.90 7.52
CA LEU A 183 -4.26 -14.74 7.46
C LEU A 183 -4.06 -13.80 8.65
N GLU A 184 -4.03 -14.34 9.87
CA GLU A 184 -3.85 -13.54 11.08
C GLU A 184 -2.45 -12.91 11.13
N ALA A 185 -1.40 -13.64 10.72
CA ALA A 185 -0.04 -13.08 10.68
C ALA A 185 0.07 -11.91 9.69
N VAL A 186 -0.52 -12.03 8.49
CA VAL A 186 -0.52 -10.93 7.51
C VAL A 186 -1.35 -9.76 8.01
N LYS A 187 -2.52 -10.01 8.60
CA LYS A 187 -3.38 -8.98 9.18
C LYS A 187 -2.67 -8.19 10.27
N GLN A 188 -1.99 -8.87 11.19
CA GLN A 188 -1.24 -8.22 12.27
C GLN A 188 -0.16 -7.28 11.76
N VAL A 189 0.51 -7.60 10.66
CA VAL A 189 1.59 -6.78 10.10
C VAL A 189 1.06 -5.64 9.21
N THR A 190 0.02 -5.88 8.43
CA THR A 190 -0.39 -4.97 7.34
C THR A 190 -1.68 -4.20 7.63
N GLY A 191 -2.50 -4.71 8.56
CA GLY A 191 -3.87 -4.26 8.80
C GLY A 191 -4.85 -4.62 7.68
N PHE A 192 -4.46 -5.43 6.69
CA PHE A 192 -5.39 -5.95 5.70
C PHE A 192 -6.27 -7.03 6.35
N GLU A 193 -7.55 -7.02 6.00
CA GLU A 193 -8.41 -8.19 6.21
C GLU A 193 -8.17 -9.16 5.06
N LEU A 194 -8.22 -10.47 5.33
CA LEU A 194 -7.94 -11.50 4.34
C LEU A 194 -9.02 -12.58 4.33
N GLY A 195 -9.12 -13.28 3.19
CA GLY A 195 -9.93 -14.47 3.04
C GLY A 195 -9.37 -15.44 2.01
N VAL A 196 -9.58 -16.73 2.25
CA VAL A 196 -9.24 -17.82 1.33
C VAL A 196 -10.51 -18.35 0.69
N PHE A 197 -10.46 -18.48 -0.62
CA PHE A 197 -11.55 -19.01 -1.42
C PHE A 197 -11.01 -20.12 -2.32
N VAL A 198 -11.73 -21.22 -2.41
CA VAL A 198 -11.32 -22.42 -3.14
C VAL A 198 -12.37 -22.76 -4.18
N ASP A 199 -11.97 -23.35 -5.30
CA ASP A 199 -12.89 -23.84 -6.31
C ASP A 199 -13.98 -24.74 -5.68
N ASN A 200 -15.24 -24.36 -5.88
CA ASN A 200 -16.36 -25.00 -5.20
C ASN A 200 -16.61 -26.42 -5.70
N GLU A 201 -16.40 -26.68 -6.99
CA GLU A 201 -16.58 -28.02 -7.57
C GLU A 201 -15.49 -28.97 -7.05
N LEU A 202 -14.24 -28.52 -7.06
CA LEU A 202 -13.10 -29.25 -6.52
C LEU A 202 -13.30 -29.54 -5.03
N MET A 203 -13.68 -28.53 -4.24
CA MET A 203 -13.92 -28.70 -2.81
C MET A 203 -15.08 -29.68 -2.55
N THR A 204 -16.17 -29.59 -3.30
CA THR A 204 -17.32 -30.53 -3.16
C THR A 204 -16.92 -31.96 -3.51
N LYS A 205 -16.10 -32.15 -4.55
CA LYS A 205 -15.63 -33.47 -4.98
C LYS A 205 -14.72 -34.14 -3.96
N VAL A 206 -13.82 -33.38 -3.33
CA VAL A 206 -12.78 -33.93 -2.45
C VAL A 206 -13.19 -33.88 -0.97
N ALA A 207 -13.66 -32.75 -0.48
CA ALA A 207 -13.94 -32.49 0.94
C ALA A 207 -15.33 -32.99 1.37
N THR A 208 -15.59 -34.28 1.18
CA THR A 208 -16.88 -34.92 1.48
C THR A 208 -17.21 -35.02 2.98
N GLY A 209 -16.27 -34.65 3.86
CA GLY A 209 -16.50 -34.52 5.29
C GLY A 209 -17.02 -33.14 5.71
N LEU A 210 -17.14 -32.19 4.78
CA LEU A 210 -17.71 -30.87 5.02
C LEU A 210 -19.18 -30.83 4.59
N SER A 211 -20.00 -30.09 5.35
CA SER A 211 -21.35 -29.75 4.93
C SER A 211 -21.34 -28.90 3.65
N ALA A 212 -22.46 -28.93 2.92
CA ALA A 212 -22.67 -28.00 1.80
C ALA A 212 -22.56 -26.55 2.31
N PRO A 213 -21.97 -25.64 1.51
CA PRO A 213 -21.80 -24.26 1.90
C PRO A 213 -23.15 -23.55 1.84
N GLU A 214 -23.30 -22.52 2.67
CA GLU A 214 -24.38 -21.55 2.48
C GLU A 214 -24.21 -20.84 1.12
N SER A 215 -25.31 -20.44 0.49
CA SER A 215 -25.28 -19.89 -0.87
C SER A 215 -24.50 -18.57 -0.96
N ASP A 216 -24.49 -17.77 0.10
CA ASP A 216 -23.74 -16.50 0.18
C ASP A 216 -22.22 -16.70 0.32
N ARG A 217 -21.79 -17.92 0.69
CA ARG A 217 -20.38 -18.34 0.80
C ARG A 217 -19.78 -18.77 -0.54
N VAL A 218 -20.58 -18.86 -1.61
CA VAL A 218 -20.10 -19.21 -2.95
C VAL A 218 -20.25 -18.03 -3.89
N ILE A 219 -19.13 -17.53 -4.43
CA ILE A 219 -19.09 -16.33 -5.27
C ILE A 219 -18.27 -16.65 -6.51
N GLY A 220 -18.86 -16.50 -7.69
CA GLY A 220 -18.14 -16.72 -8.95
C GLY A 220 -17.58 -18.15 -9.14
N GLY A 221 -18.15 -19.15 -8.48
CA GLY A 221 -17.66 -20.53 -8.50
C GLY A 221 -16.63 -20.86 -7.41
N LEU A 222 -16.23 -19.88 -6.60
CA LEU A 222 -15.31 -20.07 -5.48
C LEU A 222 -16.07 -20.06 -4.14
N ARG A 223 -15.82 -21.06 -3.31
CA ARG A 223 -16.34 -21.18 -1.95
C ARG A 223 -15.39 -20.52 -0.96
N HIS A 224 -15.94 -19.74 -0.03
CA HIS A 224 -15.25 -19.24 1.15
C HIS A 224 -14.81 -20.39 2.06
N GLU A 225 -13.53 -20.45 2.38
CA GLU A 225 -12.97 -21.43 3.32
C GLU A 225 -12.67 -20.79 4.68
N SER A 226 -12.03 -19.62 4.67
CA SER A 226 -11.68 -18.88 5.88
C SER A 226 -11.51 -17.39 5.60
N SER A 227 -11.69 -16.55 6.61
CA SER A 227 -11.41 -15.12 6.54
C SER A 227 -11.23 -14.52 7.91
N THR A 228 -10.38 -13.51 8.02
CA THR A 228 -10.20 -12.71 9.24
C THR A 228 -11.44 -11.86 9.55
N ASN A 229 -12.16 -11.40 8.52
CA ASN A 229 -13.42 -10.68 8.66
C ASN A 229 -14.31 -10.87 7.42
N TRP A 230 -15.31 -11.74 7.53
CA TRP A 230 -16.24 -12.03 6.42
C TRP A 230 -17.05 -10.80 6.01
N GLY A 231 -17.57 -10.04 6.98
CA GLY A 231 -18.40 -8.86 6.72
C GLY A 231 -17.66 -7.77 5.96
N PHE A 232 -16.34 -7.66 6.16
CA PHE A 232 -15.50 -6.76 5.40
C PHE A 232 -15.11 -7.31 4.02
N ILE A 233 -14.75 -8.60 3.93
CA ILE A 233 -14.29 -9.20 2.66
C ILE A 233 -15.42 -9.37 1.66
N ARG A 234 -16.58 -9.85 2.10
CA ARG A 234 -17.69 -10.22 1.21
C ARG A 234 -18.16 -9.09 0.26
N PRO A 235 -18.30 -7.82 0.71
CA PRO A 235 -18.66 -6.71 -0.16
C PRO A 235 -17.62 -6.38 -1.23
N LEU A 236 -16.35 -6.73 -1.01
CA LEU A 236 -15.26 -6.47 -1.97
C LEU A 236 -15.30 -7.41 -3.18
N LEU A 237 -16.08 -8.50 -3.09
CA LEU A 237 -16.05 -9.60 -4.04
C LEU A 237 -17.26 -9.61 -4.96
N THR A 238 -16.98 -9.74 -6.25
CA THR A 238 -17.97 -10.05 -7.28
C THR A 238 -17.46 -11.21 -8.14
N SER A 239 -18.38 -11.87 -8.85
CA SER A 239 -18.04 -12.99 -9.74
C SER A 239 -16.97 -12.60 -10.78
N ASP A 240 -17.02 -11.37 -11.30
CA ASP A 240 -16.07 -10.89 -12.31
C ASP A 240 -14.67 -10.65 -11.72
N VAL A 241 -14.61 -10.20 -10.47
CA VAL A 241 -13.35 -9.96 -9.77
C VAL A 241 -12.62 -11.28 -9.50
N LEU A 242 -13.35 -12.35 -9.19
CA LEU A 242 -12.76 -13.65 -8.86
C LEU A 242 -12.42 -14.50 -10.11
N ARG A 243 -13.23 -14.43 -11.18
CA ARG A 243 -13.02 -15.25 -12.39
C ARG A 243 -11.73 -14.93 -13.17
N LYS A 244 -11.19 -13.72 -13.04
CA LYS A 244 -10.06 -13.24 -13.86
C LYS A 244 -8.68 -13.40 -13.21
N VAL A 245 -8.59 -13.98 -12.01
CA VAL A 245 -7.34 -14.03 -11.24
C VAL A 245 -6.48 -15.21 -11.65
N ASN A 246 -5.87 -15.19 -12.84
CA ASN A 246 -4.85 -16.17 -13.21
C ASN A 246 -3.48 -15.80 -12.63
N ASP A 247 -3.21 -14.50 -12.55
CA ASP A 247 -2.03 -13.93 -11.95
C ASP A 247 -2.41 -13.05 -10.75
N THR A 248 -1.42 -12.76 -9.91
CA THR A 248 -1.59 -11.80 -8.82
C THR A 248 -2.06 -10.47 -9.38
N THR A 249 -3.21 -10.02 -8.89
CA THR A 249 -3.82 -8.75 -9.29
C THR A 249 -3.97 -7.84 -8.09
N VAL A 250 -3.49 -6.60 -8.20
CA VAL A 250 -3.69 -5.56 -7.20
C VAL A 250 -4.44 -4.40 -7.83
N LYS A 251 -5.41 -3.85 -7.11
CA LYS A 251 -6.20 -2.72 -7.59
C LYS A 251 -6.72 -1.88 -6.44
N VAL A 252 -6.99 -0.61 -6.73
CA VAL A 252 -7.80 0.25 -5.86
C VAL A 252 -9.16 0.42 -6.52
N GLN A 253 -10.23 0.20 -5.76
CA GLN A 253 -11.59 0.40 -6.25
C GLN A 253 -12.41 1.20 -5.25
N LYS A 254 -13.28 2.07 -5.75
CA LYS A 254 -14.18 2.87 -4.93
C LYS A 254 -15.49 2.13 -4.70
N ILE A 255 -15.86 1.89 -3.45
CA ILE A 255 -17.14 1.30 -3.04
C ILE A 255 -17.78 2.26 -2.05
N ASP A 256 -19.01 2.71 -2.34
CA ASP A 256 -19.75 3.69 -1.51
C ASP A 256 -18.93 4.95 -1.18
N GLY A 257 -18.14 5.42 -2.15
CA GLY A 257 -17.29 6.61 -1.99
C GLY A 257 -15.96 6.38 -1.27
N ILE A 258 -15.71 5.18 -0.75
CA ILE A 258 -14.49 4.81 -0.03
C ILE A 258 -13.55 4.04 -0.97
N ASP A 259 -12.28 4.45 -1.01
CA ASP A 259 -11.25 3.76 -1.78
C ASP A 259 -10.74 2.54 -1.01
N TYR A 260 -10.89 1.35 -1.59
CA TYR A 260 -10.40 0.09 -1.06
C TYR A 260 -9.26 -0.46 -1.92
N GLY A 261 -8.13 -0.75 -1.28
CA GLY A 261 -7.08 -1.56 -1.88
C GLY A 261 -7.45 -3.04 -1.80
N ILE A 262 -7.38 -3.74 -2.93
CA ILE A 262 -7.65 -5.17 -3.03
C ILE A 262 -6.49 -5.86 -3.71
N ALA A 263 -5.95 -6.89 -3.06
CA ALA A 263 -5.01 -7.83 -3.64
C ALA A 263 -5.67 -9.20 -3.80
N LEU A 264 -5.50 -9.81 -4.98
CA LEU A 264 -6.00 -11.13 -5.33
C LEU A 264 -4.79 -11.98 -5.70
N VAL A 265 -4.50 -12.99 -4.90
CA VAL A 265 -3.33 -13.87 -5.06
C VAL A 265 -3.83 -15.26 -5.42
N PRO A 266 -3.43 -15.84 -6.56
CA PRO A 266 -3.79 -17.22 -6.90
C PRO A 266 -3.37 -18.18 -5.78
N LEU A 267 -4.31 -18.99 -5.31
CA LEU A 267 -4.00 -20.08 -4.39
C LEU A 267 -3.60 -21.30 -5.23
N LEU A 268 -2.33 -21.69 -5.11
CA LEU A 268 -1.78 -22.85 -5.82
C LEU A 268 -1.73 -24.06 -4.87
N ASP A 269 -2.00 -25.23 -5.42
CA ASP A 269 -1.72 -26.50 -4.73
C ASP A 269 -0.21 -26.80 -4.71
N PHE A 270 0.16 -27.91 -4.06
CA PHE A 270 1.54 -28.35 -3.96
C PHE A 270 2.25 -28.61 -5.30
N LYS A 271 1.51 -28.75 -6.42
CA LYS A 271 2.06 -28.91 -7.77
C LYS A 271 2.11 -27.60 -8.56
N GLY A 272 1.70 -26.49 -7.96
CA GLY A 272 1.60 -25.21 -8.64
C GLY A 272 0.31 -25.03 -9.45
N LYS A 273 -0.67 -25.94 -9.35
CA LYS A 273 -1.95 -25.78 -10.02
C LYS A 273 -2.84 -24.86 -9.21
N LYS A 274 -3.46 -23.87 -9.86
CA LYS A 274 -4.43 -22.99 -9.21
C LYS A 274 -5.67 -23.78 -8.76
N ILE A 275 -5.99 -23.67 -7.48
CA ILE A 275 -7.17 -24.27 -6.85
C ILE A 275 -8.09 -23.23 -6.20
N GLY A 276 -7.70 -21.96 -6.20
CA GLY A 276 -8.48 -20.89 -5.56
C GLY A 276 -7.82 -19.53 -5.64
N VAL A 277 -8.16 -18.67 -4.69
CA VAL A 277 -7.62 -17.32 -4.55
C VAL A 277 -7.61 -16.90 -3.08
N ILE A 278 -6.55 -16.20 -2.70
CA ILE A 278 -6.46 -15.46 -1.44
C ILE A 278 -6.77 -14.01 -1.76
N VAL A 279 -7.71 -13.43 -1.02
CA VAL A 279 -8.14 -12.05 -1.14
C VAL A 279 -7.61 -11.30 0.06
N ALA A 280 -6.99 -10.14 -0.14
CA ALA A 280 -6.69 -9.19 0.91
C ALA A 280 -7.33 -7.84 0.58
N GLY A 281 -7.97 -7.20 1.57
CA GLY A 281 -8.61 -5.90 1.41
C GLY A 281 -8.29 -4.94 2.56
N LYS A 282 -8.19 -3.64 2.26
CA LYS A 282 -8.03 -2.57 3.26
C LYS A 282 -8.63 -1.27 2.74
N SER A 283 -9.24 -0.48 3.64
CA SER A 283 -9.67 0.88 3.31
C SER A 283 -8.46 1.81 3.24
N PHE A 284 -8.35 2.56 2.15
CA PHE A 284 -7.37 3.64 1.97
C PHE A 284 -7.97 5.02 2.19
N GLN A 285 -9.16 5.11 2.81
CA GLN A 285 -9.81 6.39 3.13
C GLN A 285 -8.89 7.33 3.89
N ALA A 286 -8.11 6.83 4.85
CA ALA A 286 -7.16 7.65 5.61
C ALA A 286 -6.07 8.27 4.71
N LEU A 287 -5.63 7.58 3.66
CA LEU A 287 -4.66 8.10 2.69
C LEU A 287 -5.31 9.13 1.76
N THR A 288 -6.55 8.90 1.33
CA THR A 288 -7.23 9.83 0.41
C THR A 288 -7.78 11.06 1.11
N SER A 289 -8.22 10.95 2.38
CA SER A 289 -8.56 12.12 3.20
C SER A 289 -7.36 13.04 3.45
N GLN A 290 -6.14 12.49 3.55
CA GLN A 290 -4.92 13.30 3.61
C GLN A 290 -4.70 14.09 2.32
N ALA A 291 -5.01 13.53 1.14
CA ALA A 291 -4.90 14.24 -0.14
C ALA A 291 -5.76 15.52 -0.17
N ASN A 292 -7.01 15.43 0.30
CA ASN A 292 -7.92 16.58 0.35
C ASN A 292 -7.42 17.65 1.33
N ALA A 293 -6.92 17.24 2.49
CA ALA A 293 -6.31 18.16 3.45
C ALA A 293 -5.08 18.86 2.86
N ILE A 294 -4.24 18.14 2.12
CA ILE A 294 -3.07 18.69 1.41
C ILE A 294 -3.51 19.73 0.39
N LEU A 295 -4.57 19.48 -0.38
CA LEU A 295 -5.10 20.45 -1.35
C LEU A 295 -5.56 21.74 -0.65
N VAL A 296 -6.40 21.62 0.39
CA VAL A 296 -6.92 22.78 1.13
C VAL A 296 -5.78 23.57 1.76
N ASN A 297 -4.85 22.90 2.44
CA ASN A 297 -3.70 23.56 3.06
C ASN A 297 -2.81 24.25 2.03
N SER A 298 -2.59 23.63 0.87
CA SER A 298 -1.80 24.22 -0.21
C SER A 298 -2.47 25.48 -0.79
N LEU A 299 -3.81 25.47 -0.93
CA LEU A 299 -4.56 26.65 -1.37
C LEU A 299 -4.50 27.80 -0.35
N VAL A 300 -4.58 27.49 0.95
CA VAL A 300 -4.44 28.50 2.01
C VAL A 300 -3.04 29.12 2.00
N ILE A 301 -2.00 28.29 1.86
CA ILE A 301 -0.62 28.75 1.76
C ILE A 301 -0.42 29.60 0.50
N ALA A 302 -0.95 29.17 -0.65
CA ALA A 302 -0.86 29.92 -1.90
C ALA A 302 -1.57 31.29 -1.81
N LEU A 303 -2.74 31.36 -1.17
CA LEU A 303 -3.44 32.62 -0.95
C LEU A 303 -2.62 33.56 -0.06
N PHE A 304 -2.07 33.03 1.03
CA PHE A 304 -1.22 33.80 1.94
C PHE A 304 0.05 34.32 1.22
N GLU A 305 0.70 33.47 0.43
CA GLU A 305 1.87 33.83 -0.39
C GLU A 305 1.54 34.97 -1.35
N VAL A 306 0.42 34.89 -2.08
CA VAL A 306 -0.01 35.94 -3.02
C VAL A 306 -0.27 37.25 -2.28
N ILE A 307 -0.94 37.23 -1.12
CA ILE A 307 -1.20 38.44 -0.32
C ILE A 307 0.12 39.08 0.14
N VAL A 308 1.04 38.29 0.67
CA VAL A 308 2.33 38.77 1.17
C VAL A 308 3.19 39.30 0.04
N LEU A 309 3.32 38.58 -1.07
CA LEU A 309 4.14 39.00 -2.22
C LEU A 309 3.54 40.22 -2.92
N ALA A 310 2.23 40.24 -3.17
CA ALA A 310 1.56 41.37 -3.80
C ALA A 310 1.63 42.63 -2.92
N GLY A 311 1.40 42.47 -1.60
CA GLY A 311 1.52 43.56 -0.63
C GLY A 311 2.94 44.12 -0.59
N THR A 312 3.94 43.23 -0.46
CA THR A 312 5.36 43.62 -0.42
C THR A 312 5.78 44.28 -1.73
N ALA A 313 5.44 43.72 -2.88
CA ALA A 313 5.73 44.30 -4.19
C ALA A 313 5.07 45.69 -4.35
N THR A 314 3.83 45.85 -3.88
CA THR A 314 3.12 47.15 -3.94
C THR A 314 3.77 48.19 -3.04
N ILE A 315 4.18 47.82 -1.83
CA ILE A 315 4.86 48.71 -0.88
C ILE A 315 6.23 49.13 -1.43
N LEU A 316 7.03 48.16 -1.90
CA LEU A 316 8.36 48.42 -2.46
C LEU A 316 8.27 49.24 -3.75
N PHE A 317 7.40 48.88 -4.70
CA PHE A 317 7.24 49.61 -5.95
C PHE A 317 6.78 51.05 -5.71
N ASN A 318 5.80 51.26 -4.81
CA ASN A 318 5.34 52.60 -4.48
C ASN A 318 6.37 53.42 -3.72
N GLY A 319 7.04 52.82 -2.74
CA GLY A 319 8.00 53.49 -1.85
C GLY A 319 9.33 53.80 -2.54
N LEU A 320 9.91 52.82 -3.24
CA LEU A 320 11.25 52.92 -3.81
C LEU A 320 11.28 53.52 -5.21
N LEU A 321 10.22 53.36 -6.02
CA LEU A 321 10.20 53.81 -7.41
C LEU A 321 9.18 54.94 -7.64
N MET A 322 7.89 54.70 -7.43
CA MET A 322 6.85 55.65 -7.86
C MET A 322 6.87 56.97 -7.10
N ARG A 323 6.97 56.96 -5.76
CA ARG A 323 7.01 58.19 -4.95
C ARG A 323 8.19 59.09 -5.36
N PRO A 324 9.44 58.59 -5.43
CA PRO A 324 10.56 59.37 -5.94
C PRO A 324 10.39 59.89 -7.37
N MET A 325 9.91 59.05 -8.29
CA MET A 325 9.68 59.48 -9.69
C MET A 325 8.63 60.59 -9.80
N VAL A 326 7.55 60.53 -9.01
CA VAL A 326 6.54 61.59 -8.96
C VAL A 326 7.13 62.88 -8.39
N ALA A 327 7.99 62.79 -7.36
CA ALA A 327 8.67 63.96 -6.78
C ALA A 327 9.59 64.64 -7.80
N VAL A 328 10.45 63.87 -8.49
CA VAL A 328 11.30 64.40 -9.57
C VAL A 328 10.46 65.01 -10.69
N GLY A 329 9.39 64.33 -11.12
CA GLY A 329 8.48 64.86 -12.15
C GLY A 329 7.83 66.18 -11.73
N SER A 330 7.35 66.28 -10.49
CA SER A 330 6.78 67.52 -9.95
C SER A 330 7.80 68.66 -9.87
N TYR A 331 9.05 68.35 -9.52
CA TYR A 331 10.14 69.31 -9.46
C TYR A 331 10.46 69.89 -10.84
N ILE A 332 10.56 69.04 -11.88
CA ILE A 332 10.74 69.50 -13.26
C ILE A 332 9.58 70.40 -13.70
N THR A 333 8.33 70.03 -13.40
CA THR A 333 7.17 70.86 -13.75
C THR A 333 7.21 72.23 -13.06
N SER A 334 7.60 72.29 -11.79
CA SER A 334 7.77 73.58 -11.10
C SER A 334 8.89 74.44 -11.70
N LEU A 335 9.99 73.82 -12.15
CA LEU A 335 11.04 74.53 -12.88
C LEU A 335 10.51 75.14 -14.20
N ALA A 336 9.69 74.38 -14.94
CA ALA A 336 9.15 74.82 -16.22
C ALA A 336 8.13 75.97 -16.09
N ILE A 337 7.35 75.99 -15.00
CA ILE A 337 6.32 77.02 -14.75
C ILE A 337 6.93 78.26 -14.04
N GLY A 338 8.21 78.20 -13.63
CA GLY A 338 8.88 79.29 -12.91
C GLY A 338 8.39 79.43 -11.47
N ASP A 339 7.82 78.38 -10.89
CA ASP A 339 7.27 78.40 -9.55
C ASP A 339 8.40 78.25 -8.52
N ALA A 340 8.63 79.30 -7.73
CA ALA A 340 9.73 79.40 -6.77
C ALA A 340 9.56 78.50 -5.53
N VAL A 341 8.42 77.80 -5.40
CA VAL A 341 8.06 76.96 -4.24
C VAL A 341 8.33 75.47 -4.48
N ALA A 342 9.16 75.12 -5.49
CA ALA A 342 9.54 73.74 -5.77
C ALA A 342 10.17 73.07 -4.53
N LYS A 343 9.56 71.99 -4.03
CA LYS A 343 10.17 71.15 -2.97
C LYS A 343 11.52 70.62 -3.43
N SER A 344 12.56 70.80 -2.61
CA SER A 344 13.91 70.28 -2.88
C SER A 344 13.87 68.76 -3.15
N ILE A 345 14.70 68.32 -4.10
CA ILE A 345 14.92 66.90 -4.42
C ILE A 345 16.31 66.42 -3.98
N GLU A 346 17.01 67.17 -3.12
CA GLU A 346 18.36 66.83 -2.62
C GLU A 346 18.40 65.45 -1.95
N ASP A 347 17.37 65.10 -1.17
CA ASP A 347 17.25 63.77 -0.55
C ASP A 347 17.23 62.64 -1.58
N LEU A 348 16.69 62.90 -2.78
CA LEU A 348 16.69 61.95 -3.88
C LEU A 348 18.03 61.93 -4.62
N ALA A 349 18.72 63.07 -4.70
CA ALA A 349 20.04 63.19 -5.31
C ALA A 349 21.14 62.44 -4.54
N ILE A 350 20.92 62.12 -3.25
CA ILE A 350 21.82 61.27 -2.45
C ILE A 350 21.76 59.80 -2.91
N ARG A 351 20.65 59.35 -3.52
CA ARG A 351 20.48 57.94 -3.91
C ARG A 351 21.52 57.51 -4.94
N LYS A 352 22.02 56.27 -4.82
CA LYS A 352 23.03 55.69 -5.73
C LYS A 352 22.43 54.98 -6.95
N ASP A 353 21.10 54.89 -7.02
CA ASP A 353 20.36 54.22 -8.08
C ASP A 353 20.02 55.17 -9.26
N GLU A 354 19.28 54.65 -10.24
CA GLU A 354 18.83 55.38 -11.43
C GLU A 354 18.00 56.62 -11.06
N VAL A 355 17.17 56.53 -10.02
CA VAL A 355 16.37 57.66 -9.55
C VAL A 355 17.28 58.80 -9.06
N GLY A 356 18.32 58.49 -8.29
CA GLY A 356 19.29 59.48 -7.85
C GLY A 356 20.11 60.07 -9.00
N LYS A 357 20.44 59.27 -10.03
CA LYS A 357 21.09 59.78 -11.25
C LYS A 357 20.22 60.81 -11.96
N ILE A 358 18.92 60.56 -12.07
CA ILE A 358 17.96 61.51 -12.67
C ILE A 358 17.84 62.77 -11.80
N ALA A 359 17.70 62.63 -10.49
CA ALA A 359 17.58 63.77 -9.58
C ALA A 359 18.78 64.72 -9.67
N ARG A 360 20.01 64.20 -9.64
CA ARG A 360 21.25 65.00 -9.83
C ARG A 360 21.29 65.70 -11.20
N GLY A 361 20.79 65.02 -12.25
CA GLY A 361 20.66 65.62 -13.57
C GLY A 361 19.70 66.82 -13.59
N CYS A 362 18.59 66.73 -12.86
CA CYS A 362 17.63 67.83 -12.71
C CYS A 362 18.21 69.01 -11.92
N GLU A 363 19.01 68.76 -10.87
CA GLU A 363 19.69 69.82 -10.11
C GLU A 363 20.69 70.57 -10.98
N LEU A 364 21.50 69.85 -11.76
CA LEU A 364 22.46 70.45 -12.69
C LEU A 364 21.74 71.33 -13.75
N LEU A 365 20.57 70.88 -14.23
CA LEU A 365 19.76 71.64 -15.17
C LEU A 365 19.23 72.94 -14.53
N GLN A 366 18.71 72.88 -13.29
CA GLN A 366 18.27 74.07 -12.56
C GLN A 366 19.43 75.06 -12.39
N GLN A 367 20.62 74.57 -12.03
CA GLN A 367 21.79 75.41 -11.84
C GLN A 367 22.14 76.17 -13.13
N LYS A 368 22.18 75.48 -14.28
CA LYS A 368 22.41 76.12 -15.58
C LYS A 368 21.34 77.16 -15.94
N LEU A 369 20.06 76.86 -15.73
CA LEU A 369 18.96 77.79 -15.99
C LEU A 369 19.04 79.06 -15.10
N LYS A 370 19.50 78.93 -13.85
CA LYS A 370 19.75 80.06 -12.96
C LYS A 370 20.95 80.91 -13.40
N GLU A 371 22.00 80.28 -13.93
CA GLU A 371 23.18 80.98 -14.46
C GLU A 371 22.82 81.79 -15.72
N GLU A 372 22.04 81.22 -16.65
CA GLU A 372 21.58 81.89 -17.86
C GLU A 372 20.63 83.07 -17.58
N SER A 373 19.68 82.93 -16.66
CA SER A 373 18.76 84.03 -16.29
C SER A 373 19.48 85.19 -15.58
N LYS A 374 20.54 84.92 -14.80
CA LYS A 374 21.40 85.97 -14.22
C LYS A 374 22.26 86.68 -15.27
N GLY A 375 22.72 85.95 -16.29
CA GLY A 375 23.50 86.52 -17.41
C GLY A 375 22.69 87.47 -18.29
N GLN A 376 21.39 87.24 -18.48
CA GLN A 376 20.50 88.14 -19.24
C GLN A 376 20.17 89.44 -18.48
N ASN A 377 20.05 89.40 -17.15
CA ASN A 377 19.80 90.61 -16.34
C ASN A 377 21.03 91.52 -16.14
N HIS A 378 22.22 91.12 -16.59
CA HIS A 378 23.43 91.97 -16.57
C HIS A 378 23.68 92.69 -17.91
N ASN A 379 22.94 92.34 -18.97
CA ASN A 379 23.09 92.89 -20.33
C ASN A 379 21.88 93.73 -20.78
N ALA A 380 20.95 94.03 -19.88
CA ALA A 380 19.89 95.03 -20.04
C ALA A 380 20.13 96.14 -19.00
#